data_AF-A0A1E3ARM6-F1
#
_entry.id   AF-A0A1E3ARM6-F1
#
_cell.length_a   1.000
_cell.length_b   1.000
_cell.length_c   1.000
_cell.angle_alpha   90.00
_cell.angle_beta   90.00
_cell.angle_gamma   90.00
#
_symmetry.space_group_name_H-M   'P 1'
#
loop_
_entity.id
_entity.type
_entity.pdbx_description
1 polymer ?
#
loop_
_entity_poly.entity_id
_entity_poly.type
_entity_poly.pdbx_seq_one_letter_code
_entity_poly.pdbx_strand_id
1 'polypeptide(L)'
;MEEREAFWKAIEKLVRDSNIVIDRPKGTAHPRFPDFIYKIDYGYLENTSSMDQGGIDVWVGTDSRKQIDAIMCIVDLMKRDSEIKILIGCTEEEKEIVCQTHNETEYMKGILIRR
;
A
#
# COMPACT_ATOMS: atom_id res chain seq x y z
N MET A 1 -0.78 -8.86 22.45
CA MET A 1 -1.04 -7.40 22.43
C MET A 1 0.26 -6.62 22.26
N GLU A 2 1.31 -6.95 22.99
CA GLU A 2 2.63 -6.32 22.86
C GLU A 2 3.24 -6.50 21.45
N GLU A 3 3.16 -7.70 20.88
CA GLU A 3 3.67 -8.00 19.52
C GLU A 3 2.97 -7.18 18.42
N ARG A 4 1.65 -7.00 18.52
CA ARG A 4 0.88 -6.18 17.57
C ARG A 4 1.33 -4.73 17.63
N GLU A 5 1.49 -4.18 18.82
CA GLU A 5 1.95 -2.81 19.00
C GLU A 5 3.41 -2.64 18.52
N ALA A 6 4.28 -3.61 18.79
CA ALA A 6 5.66 -3.62 18.30
C ALA A 6 5.73 -3.67 16.76
N PHE A 7 4.85 -4.45 16.12
CA PHE A 7 4.73 -4.51 14.66
C PHE A 7 4.38 -3.15 14.06
N TRP A 8 3.35 -2.48 14.56
CA TRP A 8 2.95 -1.16 14.05
C TRP A 8 4.02 -0.09 14.29
N LYS A 9 4.68 -0.09 15.46
CA LYS A 9 5.82 0.80 15.73
C LYS A 9 6.99 0.56 14.78
N ALA A 10 7.23 -0.68 14.36
CA ALA A 10 8.26 -0.99 13.38
C ALA A 10 7.93 -0.41 11.99
N ILE A 11 6.67 -0.54 11.55
CA ILE A 11 6.19 0.08 10.29
C ILE A 11 6.30 1.61 10.37
N GLU A 12 5.84 2.22 11.45
CA GLU A 12 5.92 3.67 11.65
C GLU A 12 7.37 4.16 11.59
N LYS A 13 8.30 3.45 12.25
CA LYS A 13 9.73 3.75 12.19
C LYS A 13 10.27 3.62 10.77
N LEU A 14 9.93 2.54 10.07
CA LEU A 14 10.37 2.30 8.70
C LEU A 14 9.94 3.43 7.76
N VAL A 15 8.66 3.82 7.81
CA VAL A 15 8.13 4.91 6.98
C VAL A 15 8.77 6.24 7.35
N ARG A 16 8.90 6.56 8.65
CA ARG A 16 9.51 7.81 9.11
C ARG A 16 10.97 7.95 8.67
N ASP A 17 11.70 6.85 8.65
CA ASP A 17 13.12 6.83 8.32
C ASP A 17 13.37 6.69 6.80
N SER A 18 12.31 6.70 5.98
CA SER A 18 12.36 6.55 4.52
C SER A 18 11.84 7.79 3.78
N ASN A 19 12.33 8.03 2.56
CA ASN A 19 11.70 8.98 1.65
C ASN A 19 10.53 8.32 0.94
N ILE A 20 9.37 8.99 0.91
CA ILE A 20 8.20 8.54 0.16
C ILE A 20 8.28 9.12 -1.25
N VAL A 21 8.29 8.27 -2.27
CA VAL A 21 8.28 8.67 -3.68
C VAL A 21 6.93 8.29 -4.30
N ILE A 22 6.16 9.29 -4.75
CA ILE A 22 4.92 9.07 -5.50
C ILE A 22 5.25 8.96 -6.99
N ASP A 23 5.14 7.76 -7.55
CA ASP A 23 5.42 7.51 -8.96
C ASP A 23 4.14 7.29 -9.80
N ARG A 24 3.00 7.09 -9.13
CA ARG A 24 1.67 6.98 -9.74
C ARG A 24 0.69 7.93 -9.03
N PRO A 25 0.67 9.21 -9.43
CA PRO A 25 -0.25 10.18 -8.86
C PRO A 25 -1.72 9.78 -9.09
N LYS A 26 -2.59 10.19 -8.18
CA LYS A 26 -4.03 10.05 -8.27
C LYS A 26 -4.55 10.62 -9.60
N GLY A 27 -5.40 9.87 -10.27
CA GLY A 27 -5.99 10.19 -11.56
C GLY A 27 -5.14 9.77 -12.76
N THR A 28 -3.93 9.23 -12.55
CA THR A 28 -3.12 8.70 -13.65
C THR A 28 -3.46 7.25 -13.97
N ALA A 29 -3.27 6.87 -15.24
CA ALA A 29 -3.46 5.50 -15.70
C ALA A 29 -2.22 4.63 -15.44
N HIS A 30 -2.42 3.34 -15.20
CA HIS A 30 -1.31 2.40 -15.09
C HIS A 30 -0.60 2.24 -16.45
N PRO A 31 0.75 2.31 -16.50
CA PRO A 31 1.49 2.32 -17.76
C PRO A 31 1.29 1.07 -18.63
N ARG A 32 1.02 -0.09 -17.99
CA ARG A 32 0.73 -1.36 -18.67
C ARG A 32 -0.75 -1.70 -18.77
N PHE A 33 -1.61 -1.01 -18.01
CA PHE A 33 -3.05 -1.31 -17.91
C PHE A 33 -3.81 0.03 -17.98
N PRO A 34 -3.97 0.63 -19.17
CA PRO A 34 -4.49 1.99 -19.31
C PRO A 34 -5.89 2.21 -18.71
N ASP A 35 -6.70 1.14 -18.64
CA ASP A 35 -8.04 1.19 -18.04
C ASP A 35 -8.01 1.24 -16.51
N PHE A 36 -6.88 0.91 -15.89
CA PHE A 36 -6.68 1.05 -14.45
C PHE A 36 -6.26 2.48 -14.11
N ILE A 37 -7.12 3.18 -13.38
CA ILE A 37 -6.85 4.54 -12.90
C ILE A 37 -6.56 4.50 -11.40
N TYR A 38 -5.43 5.07 -11.00
CA TYR A 38 -5.08 5.22 -9.59
C TYR A 38 -6.03 6.19 -8.91
N LYS A 39 -6.93 5.69 -8.06
CA LYS A 39 -7.90 6.52 -7.31
C LYS A 39 -7.28 7.24 -6.11
N ILE A 40 -6.08 6.81 -5.71
CA ILE A 40 -5.29 7.29 -4.57
C ILE A 40 -3.83 7.36 -5.04
N ASP A 41 -3.02 8.26 -4.48
CA ASP A 41 -1.59 8.33 -4.79
C ASP A 41 -0.91 7.01 -4.43
N TYR A 42 -0.13 6.49 -5.35
CA TYR A 42 0.63 5.26 -5.18
C TYR A 42 2.12 5.51 -5.45
N GLY A 43 2.94 4.80 -4.69
CA GLY A 43 4.38 4.99 -4.72
C GLY A 43 5.10 3.95 -3.89
N TYR A 44 6.32 4.29 -3.48
CA TYR A 44 7.18 3.39 -2.71
C TYR A 44 8.07 4.15 -1.70
N LEU A 45 8.62 3.41 -0.75
CA LEU A 45 9.67 3.89 0.15
C LEU A 45 11.06 3.73 -0.50
N GLU A 46 11.77 4.83 -0.71
CA GLU A 46 13.11 4.81 -1.30
C GLU A 46 14.13 4.11 -0.37
N ASN A 47 15.13 3.44 -0.96
CA ASN A 47 16.16 2.68 -0.23
C ASN A 47 15.62 1.54 0.66
N THR A 48 14.47 0.97 0.28
CA THR A 48 13.91 -0.25 0.87
C THR A 48 13.81 -1.35 -0.18
N SER A 49 13.47 -2.57 0.23
CA SER A 49 13.26 -3.71 -0.68
C SER A 49 11.95 -4.42 -0.37
N SER A 50 11.10 -4.60 -1.38
CA SER A 50 9.97 -5.52 -1.41
C SER A 50 10.38 -6.84 -2.07
N MET A 51 9.42 -7.73 -2.29
CA MET A 51 9.62 -9.07 -2.87
C MET A 51 10.17 -9.03 -4.31
N ASP A 52 9.85 -7.98 -5.05
CA ASP A 52 10.30 -7.76 -6.44
C ASP A 52 11.66 -7.02 -6.54
N GLN A 53 12.34 -6.82 -5.40
CA GLN A 53 13.57 -6.01 -5.26
C GLN A 53 13.37 -4.50 -5.50
N GLY A 54 12.14 -4.05 -5.73
CA GLY A 54 11.76 -2.63 -5.73
C GLY A 54 11.57 -2.08 -4.31
N GLY A 55 11.24 -0.79 -4.18
CA GLY A 55 10.90 -0.21 -2.88
C GLY A 55 9.60 -0.78 -2.31
N ILE A 56 9.42 -0.74 -0.99
CA ILE A 56 8.17 -1.17 -0.33
C ILE A 56 7.04 -0.24 -0.77
N ASP A 57 6.01 -0.84 -1.36
CA ASP A 57 4.87 -0.14 -1.92
C ASP A 57 4.00 0.54 -0.86
N VAL A 58 3.51 1.73 -1.21
CA VAL A 58 2.65 2.54 -0.35
C VAL A 58 1.47 3.13 -1.12
N TRP A 59 0.33 3.20 -0.43
CA TRP A 59 -0.80 4.05 -0.80
C TRP A 59 -0.80 5.28 0.11
N VAL A 60 -0.86 6.47 -0.48
CA VAL A 60 -0.81 7.73 0.28
C VAL A 60 -2.15 8.44 0.14
N GLY A 61 -2.87 8.52 1.26
CA GLY A 61 -4.19 9.14 1.32
C GLY A 61 -4.17 10.60 1.75
N THR A 62 -5.37 11.13 1.87
CA THR A 62 -5.62 12.56 2.08
C THR A 62 -5.76 12.98 3.54
N ASP A 63 -5.78 12.05 4.50
CA ASP A 63 -5.83 12.38 5.93
C ASP A 63 -4.55 13.12 6.36
N SER A 64 -4.72 14.36 6.82
CA SER A 64 -3.63 15.23 7.27
C SER A 64 -2.88 14.68 8.48
N ARG A 65 -3.47 13.78 9.25
CA ARG A 65 -2.82 13.13 10.40
C ARG A 65 -1.75 12.13 9.98
N LYS A 66 -1.76 11.69 8.71
CA LYS A 66 -0.81 10.73 8.13
C LYS A 66 -0.64 9.46 8.97
N GLN A 67 -1.73 8.97 9.56
CA GLN A 67 -1.74 7.76 10.37
C GLN A 67 -1.41 6.52 9.53
N ILE A 68 -0.67 5.60 10.11
CA ILE A 68 -0.38 4.28 9.55
C ILE A 68 -1.07 3.26 10.43
N ASP A 69 -2.34 3.01 10.13
CA ASP A 69 -3.22 2.13 10.91
C ASP A 69 -3.79 0.98 10.08
N ALA A 70 -3.33 0.85 8.83
CA ALA A 70 -3.71 -0.22 7.94
C ALA A 70 -2.57 -0.63 7.00
N ILE A 71 -2.54 -1.91 6.67
CA ILE A 71 -1.75 -2.47 5.56
C ILE A 71 -2.65 -3.37 4.71
N MET A 72 -2.32 -3.49 3.43
CA MET A 72 -2.83 -4.58 2.59
C MET A 72 -1.85 -5.73 2.59
N CYS A 73 -2.34 -6.94 2.81
CA CYS A 73 -1.57 -8.18 2.60
C CYS A 73 -2.19 -8.92 1.41
N ILE A 74 -1.39 -9.18 0.38
CA ILE A 74 -1.87 -9.58 -0.96
C ILE A 74 -1.19 -10.87 -1.39
N VAL A 75 -1.93 -11.70 -2.12
CA VAL A 75 -1.43 -12.82 -2.91
C VAL A 75 -1.77 -12.57 -4.38
N ASP A 76 -0.78 -12.65 -5.26
CA ASP A 76 -0.92 -12.46 -6.71
C ASP A 76 -0.56 -13.77 -7.44
N LEU A 77 -1.57 -14.38 -8.07
CA LEU A 77 -1.45 -15.64 -8.80
C LEU A 77 -0.74 -15.49 -10.15
N MET A 78 -0.76 -14.29 -10.74
CA MET A 78 -0.10 -14.02 -12.02
C MET A 78 1.40 -13.81 -11.84
N LYS A 79 1.78 -13.03 -10.81
CA LYS A 79 3.19 -12.84 -10.43
C LYS A 79 3.77 -14.04 -9.68
N ARG A 80 2.91 -14.86 -9.07
CA ARG A 80 3.27 -15.98 -8.18
C ARG A 80 4.03 -15.51 -6.94
N ASP A 81 3.59 -14.40 -6.36
CA ASP A 81 4.21 -13.77 -5.21
C ASP A 81 3.17 -13.33 -4.16
N SER A 82 3.67 -12.77 -3.06
CA SER A 82 2.85 -12.20 -1.98
C SER A 82 3.50 -10.93 -1.47
N GLU A 83 2.71 -9.93 -1.12
CA GLU A 83 3.24 -8.62 -0.76
C GLU A 83 2.44 -7.93 0.34
N ILE A 84 3.12 -7.08 1.11
CA ILE A 84 2.48 -6.08 1.97
C ILE A 84 2.57 -4.69 1.33
N LYS A 85 1.49 -3.91 1.40
CA LYS A 85 1.47 -2.49 0.99
C LYS A 85 1.02 -1.63 2.16
N ILE A 86 1.77 -0.57 2.45
CA ILE A 86 1.50 0.30 3.61
C ILE A 86 0.51 1.39 3.22
N LEU A 87 -0.50 1.65 4.05
CA LEU A 87 -1.44 2.75 3.83
C LEU A 87 -1.05 3.91 4.75
N ILE A 88 -0.69 5.05 4.16
CA ILE A 88 -0.19 6.24 4.87
C ILE A 88 -1.21 7.36 4.76
N GLY A 89 -1.87 7.69 5.87
CA GLY A 89 -2.87 8.75 5.92
C GLY A 89 -4.08 8.49 5.03
N CYS A 90 -4.46 7.22 4.82
CA CYS A 90 -5.70 6.90 4.14
C CYS A 90 -6.90 7.15 5.06
N THR A 91 -7.91 7.85 4.55
CA THR A 91 -9.26 7.90 5.13
C THR A 91 -9.91 6.50 5.10
N GLU A 92 -11.03 6.32 5.80
CA GLU A 92 -11.74 5.04 5.79
C GLU A 92 -12.25 4.67 4.39
N GLU A 93 -12.75 5.66 3.66
CA GLU A 93 -13.19 5.53 2.27
C GLU A 93 -12.03 5.15 1.35
N GLU A 94 -10.85 5.76 1.55
CA GLU A 94 -9.64 5.43 0.79
C GLU A 94 -9.14 4.01 1.10
N LYS A 95 -9.16 3.57 2.36
CA LYS A 95 -8.81 2.18 2.73
C LYS A 95 -9.73 1.18 2.03
N GLU A 96 -11.02 1.49 1.93
CA GLU A 96 -12.00 0.64 1.28
C GLU A 96 -11.78 0.58 -0.24
N ILE A 97 -11.48 1.73 -0.86
CA ILE A 97 -11.06 1.79 -2.28
C ILE A 97 -9.82 0.93 -2.51
N VAL A 98 -8.78 1.07 -1.69
CA VAL A 98 -7.56 0.24 -1.81
C VAL A 98 -7.89 -1.25 -1.67
N CYS A 99 -8.73 -1.62 -0.69
CA CYS A 99 -9.14 -3.01 -0.49
C CYS A 99 -9.87 -3.58 -1.71
N GLN A 100 -10.82 -2.82 -2.28
CA GLN A 100 -11.55 -3.21 -3.48
C GLN A 100 -10.59 -3.39 -4.66
N THR A 101 -9.69 -2.43 -4.89
CA THR A 101 -8.68 -2.45 -5.96
C THR A 101 -7.87 -3.75 -5.98
N HIS A 102 -7.44 -4.28 -4.83
CA HIS A 102 -6.66 -5.52 -4.76
C HIS A 102 -7.50 -6.81 -4.78
N ASN A 103 -8.81 -6.68 -4.97
CA ASN A 103 -9.75 -7.80 -5.01
C ASN A 103 -10.61 -7.81 -6.29
N GLU A 104 -10.46 -6.83 -7.19
CA GLU A 104 -11.25 -6.64 -8.41
C GLU A 104 -11.10 -7.79 -9.44
N THR A 105 -9.96 -8.48 -9.48
CA THR A 105 -9.67 -9.53 -10.48
C THR A 105 -9.65 -10.92 -9.87
N GLU A 106 -9.78 -11.99 -10.67
CA GLU A 106 -9.66 -13.37 -10.17
C GLU A 106 -8.23 -13.75 -9.73
N TYR A 107 -7.22 -13.03 -10.22
CA TYR A 107 -5.81 -13.37 -10.03
C TYR A 107 -5.16 -12.77 -8.79
N MET A 108 -5.77 -11.72 -8.21
CA MET A 108 -5.26 -11.05 -7.03
C MET A 108 -6.30 -11.06 -5.93
N LYS A 109 -5.87 -11.39 -4.71
CA LYS A 109 -6.70 -11.31 -3.51
C LYS A 109 -5.90 -10.68 -2.39
N GLY A 110 -6.54 -9.77 -1.66
CA GLY A 110 -5.92 -9.06 -0.56
C GLY A 110 -6.82 -8.93 0.64
N ILE A 111 -6.23 -8.93 1.83
CA ILE A 111 -6.91 -8.61 3.09
C ILE A 111 -6.39 -7.29 3.64
N LEU A 112 -7.32 -6.44 4.10
CA LEU A 112 -7.00 -5.21 4.81
C LEU A 112 -6.79 -5.54 6.29
N ILE A 113 -5.58 -5.35 6.79
CA ILE A 113 -5.24 -5.56 8.19
C ILE A 113 -5.18 -4.20 8.87
N ARG A 114 -5.97 -4.03 9.94
CA ARG A 114 -6.08 -2.80 10.71
C ARG A 114 -5.38 -2.92 12.07
N ARG A 115 -4.95 -1.80 12.64
CA ARG A 115 -4.27 -1.73 13.93
C ARG A 115 -5.13 -2.11 15.13
#